data_AF-A0A946PD55-F1
#
_entry.id   AF-A0A946PD55-F1
#
_cell.length_a   1.000
_cell.length_b   1.000
_cell.length_c   1.000
_cell.angle_alpha   90.00
_cell.angle_beta   90.00
_cell.angle_gamma   90.00
#
_symmetry.space_group_name_H-M   'P 1'
#
loop_
_entity.id
_entity.type
_entity.pdbx_description
1 polymer ?
#
loop_
_entity_poly.entity_id
_entity_poly.type
_entity_poly.pdbx_seq_one_letter_code
_entity_poly.pdbx_strand_id
1 'polypeptide(L)'
;MAQSLNRIFLLLVITGYSAIIFSGEGFSEEVLDSSTVEQSEKTSDAQQKNPAVKKPVLIPGTGSVIKNGADTFEDENWKWYHRHPKSSREQDERMRSPLGKSNNGLWFEGPKRGTPDVVKRVELPAAGLEGSTHGLLVATLRAGIPGRVTYRMMQDDLIFNMSKAAGRGLSVADNPSVVTRVYLPPFAQWEQRNGASFGFRCGCTTHAIITGKKHPDKGDFGVEEYWPGMFICFEPGDSKEKSDSAYLRVRGDRRGRGMRGPTITEKDLGWWTLGMSFSRDGKVHYFASPGVENLSMDDHLTSQNPYGYRTEWVKTFFYNVCSQDDGKTWSTPWVIDDPQTFFVRRQNVARSSRRSQR
;
A
#
# COMPACT_ATOMS: atom_id res chain seq x y z
N MET A 1 -57.38 -27.64 9.21
CA MET A 1 -58.07 -28.81 9.80
C MET A 1 -57.19 -30.04 9.60
N ALA A 2 -56.86 -30.71 10.72
CA ALA A 2 -56.39 -32.10 10.92
C ALA A 2 -55.28 -32.68 10.00
N GLN A 3 -54.05 -32.94 10.49
CA GLN A 3 -53.55 -34.12 11.26
C GLN A 3 -52.60 -34.90 10.32
N SER A 4 -51.49 -35.58 10.67
CA SER A 4 -50.84 -36.05 11.90
C SER A 4 -49.42 -36.53 11.49
N LEU A 5 -48.31 -36.12 12.13
CA LEU A 5 -47.54 -36.85 13.17
C LEU A 5 -47.10 -38.31 12.86
N ASN A 6 -45.78 -38.53 12.72
CA ASN A 6 -44.93 -39.46 13.52
C ASN A 6 -43.48 -39.47 12.97
N ARG A 7 -42.44 -39.09 13.76
CA ARG A 7 -41.57 -39.94 14.64
C ARG A 7 -40.68 -40.91 13.82
N ILE A 8 -39.40 -41.17 14.03
CA ILE A 8 -38.32 -40.94 15.04
C ILE A 8 -37.03 -41.45 14.34
N PHE A 9 -35.83 -40.85 14.55
CA PHE A 9 -34.65 -41.59 15.05
C PHE A 9 -33.47 -40.66 15.39
N LEU A 10 -32.89 -40.95 16.54
CA LEU A 10 -31.78 -40.35 17.25
C LEU A 10 -30.47 -41.05 16.86
N LEU A 11 -29.37 -40.31 16.70
CA LEU A 11 -28.03 -40.83 16.97
C LEU A 11 -27.06 -39.69 17.34
N LEU A 12 -26.59 -39.79 18.59
CA LEU A 12 -25.54 -39.01 19.26
C LEU A 12 -24.16 -39.37 18.70
N VAL A 13 -23.24 -38.38 18.51
CA VAL A 13 -21.83 -38.43 19.00
C VAL A 13 -21.24 -37.00 19.14
N ILE A 14 -21.11 -36.61 20.41
CA ILE A 14 -20.11 -35.83 21.18
C ILE A 14 -18.83 -35.28 20.48
N THR A 15 -18.54 -34.00 20.76
CA THR A 15 -17.27 -33.34 21.23
C THR A 15 -17.17 -31.95 20.60
N GLY A 16 -16.89 -30.81 21.25
CA GLY A 16 -16.58 -30.44 22.64
C GLY A 16 -16.03 -29.01 22.56
N TYR A 17 -16.79 -28.01 23.03
CA TYR A 17 -16.35 -26.61 23.15
C TYR A 17 -16.35 -26.24 24.64
N SER A 18 -15.17 -25.92 25.18
CA SER A 18 -15.03 -25.40 26.54
C SER A 18 -15.30 -23.91 26.56
N ALA A 19 -16.34 -23.50 27.29
CA ALA A 19 -16.55 -22.14 27.77
C ALA A 19 -16.11 -22.09 29.26
N ILE A 20 -15.31 -21.10 29.62
CA ILE A 20 -14.95 -20.81 31.01
C ILE A 20 -15.85 -19.67 31.49
N ILE A 21 -16.61 -19.97 32.54
CA ILE A 21 -17.41 -19.06 33.36
C ILE A 21 -16.53 -18.62 34.53
N PHE A 22 -16.58 -17.34 34.92
CA PHE A 22 -16.18 -16.89 36.26
C PHE A 22 -17.36 -16.20 36.93
N SER A 23 -17.80 -16.78 38.05
CA SER A 23 -18.72 -16.23 39.03
C SER A 23 -17.96 -15.36 40.05
N GLY A 24 -18.62 -14.30 40.52
CA GLY A 24 -18.10 -13.43 41.57
C GLY A 24 -18.44 -13.90 42.98
N GLU A 25 -17.77 -13.30 43.95
CA GLU A 25 -18.21 -13.13 45.34
C GLU A 25 -17.43 -11.95 45.94
N GLY A 26 -18.12 -11.08 46.70
CA GLY A 26 -17.54 -9.93 47.37
C GLY A 26 -17.15 -10.23 48.81
N PHE A 27 -16.33 -9.36 49.42
CA PHE A 27 -16.26 -9.19 50.87
C PHE A 27 -15.73 -7.79 51.24
N SER A 28 -16.13 -7.35 52.43
CA SER A 28 -16.27 -5.99 52.94
C SER A 28 -15.04 -5.35 53.61
N GLU A 29 -15.20 -4.05 53.89
CA GLU A 29 -14.37 -3.06 54.59
C GLU A 29 -13.58 -3.52 55.84
N GLU A 30 -12.41 -2.88 56.03
CA GLU A 30 -11.95 -2.47 57.36
C GLU A 30 -11.25 -1.10 57.29
N VAL A 31 -11.70 -0.20 58.15
CA VAL A 31 -11.20 1.16 58.39
C VAL A 31 -10.24 1.12 59.58
N LEU A 32 -9.11 1.83 59.50
CA LEU A 32 -8.35 2.25 60.68
C LEU A 32 -7.71 3.62 60.44
N ASP A 33 -7.75 4.42 61.51
CA ASP A 33 -7.73 5.88 61.56
C ASP A 33 -6.39 6.47 62.05
N SER A 34 -6.19 7.74 61.70
CA SER A 34 -5.41 8.79 62.38
C SER A 34 -3.87 8.75 62.40
N SER A 35 -3.25 9.80 61.84
CA SER A 35 -2.70 10.92 62.64
C SER A 35 -1.84 11.88 61.80
N THR A 36 -2.01 13.16 62.10
CA THR A 36 -1.49 14.36 61.43
C THR A 36 -0.04 14.65 61.85
N VAL A 37 0.88 14.90 60.89
CA VAL A 37 2.10 15.73 61.13
C VAL A 37 2.49 16.50 59.86
N GLU A 38 2.36 17.83 59.99
CA GLU A 38 3.13 18.96 59.45
C GLU A 38 3.63 19.06 58.00
N GLN A 39 3.46 20.30 57.51
CA GLN A 39 3.86 20.87 56.24
C GLN A 39 5.38 20.77 55.97
N SER A 40 5.73 20.45 54.73
CA SER A 40 6.83 21.17 54.06
C SER A 40 6.48 21.40 52.58
N GLU A 41 6.41 22.67 52.21
CA GLU A 41 6.34 23.16 50.84
C GLU A 41 7.49 22.57 50.02
N LYS A 42 7.13 21.80 48.99
CA LYS A 42 7.99 21.59 47.82
C LYS A 42 7.22 22.03 46.60
N THR A 43 7.55 23.23 46.13
CA THR A 43 7.32 23.71 44.77
C THR A 43 7.74 22.64 43.77
N SER A 44 6.76 21.99 43.14
CA SER A 44 7.01 21.18 41.96
C SER A 44 6.92 22.09 40.75
N ASP A 45 8.06 22.29 40.08
CA ASP A 45 8.13 22.89 38.76
C ASP A 45 7.27 22.06 37.81
N ALA A 46 6.07 22.53 37.55
CA ALA A 46 5.24 22.04 36.46
C ALA A 46 5.95 22.38 35.15
N GLN A 47 6.73 21.44 34.62
CA GLN A 47 7.17 21.48 33.23
C GLN A 47 5.94 21.50 32.33
N GLN A 48 5.56 22.71 31.91
CA GLN A 48 4.64 22.96 30.83
C GLN A 48 5.15 22.19 29.61
N LYS A 49 4.52 21.06 29.31
CA LYS A 49 4.70 20.37 28.03
C LYS A 49 4.25 21.33 26.95
N ASN A 50 5.21 22.02 26.33
CA ASN A 50 4.97 22.73 25.08
C ASN A 50 4.21 21.79 24.14
N PRO A 51 3.04 22.20 23.60
CA PRO A 51 2.31 21.36 22.67
C PRO A 51 3.25 21.04 21.50
N ALA A 52 3.50 19.75 21.28
CA ALA A 52 4.32 19.31 20.18
C ALA A 52 3.72 19.87 18.89
N VAL A 53 4.42 20.82 18.25
CA VAL A 53 4.00 21.42 16.98
C VAL A 53 3.76 20.27 16.01
N LYS A 54 2.50 20.03 15.65
CA LYS A 54 2.11 19.00 14.69
C LYS A 54 2.67 19.46 13.34
N LYS A 55 3.80 18.88 12.94
CA LYS A 55 4.41 19.17 11.63
C LYS A 55 3.36 18.93 10.54
N PRO A 56 3.24 19.85 9.56
CA PRO A 56 2.27 19.70 8.49
C PRO A 56 2.54 18.40 7.73
N VAL A 57 1.46 17.71 7.39
CA VAL A 57 1.51 16.51 6.53
C VAL A 57 1.95 16.96 5.14
N LEU A 58 2.91 16.24 4.55
CA LEU A 58 3.35 16.52 3.19
C LEU A 58 2.30 16.01 2.22
N ILE A 59 1.76 16.88 1.37
CA ILE A 59 0.79 16.47 0.34
C ILE A 59 1.56 15.91 -0.87
N PRO A 60 1.24 14.70 -1.36
CA PRO A 60 1.85 14.16 -2.58
C PRO A 60 1.68 15.09 -3.77
N GLY A 61 2.70 15.20 -4.63
CA GLY A 61 2.72 16.18 -5.74
C GLY A 61 3.33 17.53 -5.36
N THR A 62 3.64 17.77 -4.08
CA THR A 62 4.35 18.97 -3.64
C THR A 62 5.81 18.94 -4.10
N GLY A 63 6.29 20.06 -4.66
CA GLY A 63 7.69 20.27 -5.01
C GLY A 63 7.92 20.19 -6.52
N SER A 64 9.03 19.60 -6.92
CA SER A 64 9.39 19.45 -8.34
C SER A 64 9.34 17.99 -8.75
N VAL A 65 8.81 17.73 -9.95
CA VAL A 65 8.91 16.41 -10.59
C VAL A 65 10.40 16.10 -10.83
N ILE A 66 10.83 14.90 -10.46
CA ILE A 66 12.19 14.47 -10.73
C ILE A 66 12.35 14.12 -12.21
N LYS A 67 13.51 14.47 -12.79
CA LYS A 67 13.87 14.05 -14.16
C LYS A 67 13.77 12.53 -14.28
N ASN A 68 13.10 12.03 -15.32
CA ASN A 68 12.81 10.60 -15.53
C ASN A 68 11.96 9.96 -14.41
N GLY A 69 11.25 10.75 -13.61
CA GLY A 69 10.33 10.28 -12.57
C GLY A 69 8.86 10.30 -12.97
N ALA A 70 8.58 10.51 -14.25
CA ALA A 70 7.24 10.53 -14.81
C ALA A 70 7.19 9.69 -16.08
N ASP A 71 6.04 9.07 -16.37
CA ASP A 71 5.74 8.46 -17.66
C ASP A 71 4.29 8.79 -18.02
N THR A 72 4.08 9.69 -18.97
CA THR A 72 2.72 10.12 -19.38
C THR A 72 2.08 9.14 -20.36
N PHE A 73 2.83 8.15 -20.86
CA PHE A 73 2.39 7.22 -21.90
C PHE A 73 1.97 7.84 -23.24
N GLU A 74 2.16 9.15 -23.43
CA GLU A 74 1.77 9.85 -24.66
C GLU A 74 2.66 9.47 -25.87
N ASP A 75 3.91 9.04 -25.66
CA ASP A 75 4.79 8.59 -26.74
C ASP A 75 4.18 7.40 -27.49
N GLU A 76 3.83 7.60 -28.76
CA GLU A 76 3.26 6.56 -29.64
C GLU A 76 4.18 5.34 -29.81
N ASN A 77 5.49 5.52 -29.61
CA ASN A 77 6.47 4.44 -29.68
C ASN A 77 6.61 3.68 -28.36
N TRP A 78 5.87 4.06 -27.31
CA TRP A 78 5.91 3.38 -26.03
C TRP A 78 5.54 1.90 -26.20
N LYS A 79 6.39 1.02 -25.70
CA LYS A 79 6.17 -0.42 -25.79
C LYS A 79 6.78 -1.17 -24.62
N TRP A 80 6.12 -2.26 -24.29
CA TRP A 80 6.60 -3.23 -23.33
C TRP A 80 7.26 -4.42 -24.04
N TYR A 81 8.42 -4.84 -23.54
CA TYR A 81 9.10 -6.04 -24.00
C TYR A 81 8.99 -7.11 -22.93
N HIS A 82 8.11 -8.08 -23.16
CA HIS A 82 8.08 -9.29 -22.34
C HIS A 82 9.39 -10.08 -22.49
N ARG A 83 9.83 -10.70 -21.39
CA ARG A 83 10.96 -11.63 -21.37
C ARG A 83 10.55 -12.90 -20.63
N HIS A 84 9.77 -13.74 -21.29
CA HIS A 84 9.29 -14.98 -20.70
C HIS A 84 10.37 -16.08 -20.70
N PRO A 85 10.30 -17.02 -19.74
CA PRO A 85 9.34 -17.09 -18.63
C PRO A 85 9.54 -16.00 -17.56
N LYS A 86 8.44 -15.47 -17.01
CA LYS A 86 8.49 -14.43 -15.96
C LYS A 86 9.06 -14.95 -14.64
N SER A 87 9.61 -14.06 -13.82
CA SER A 87 10.15 -14.37 -12.50
C SER A 87 9.06 -14.82 -11.52
N SER A 88 9.39 -15.69 -10.56
CA SER A 88 8.46 -16.12 -9.50
C SER A 88 9.17 -16.45 -8.19
N ARG A 89 10.25 -15.71 -7.89
CA ARG A 89 11.12 -15.96 -6.73
C ARG A 89 10.38 -16.03 -5.40
N GLU A 90 9.28 -15.30 -5.22
CA GLU A 90 8.46 -15.38 -4.01
C GLU A 90 7.78 -16.74 -3.87
N GLN A 91 7.36 -17.35 -4.98
CA GLN A 91 6.63 -18.61 -5.01
C GLN A 91 7.54 -19.84 -5.07
N ASP A 92 8.61 -19.81 -5.88
CA ASP A 92 9.46 -20.98 -6.16
C ASP A 92 10.97 -20.70 -6.08
N GLU A 93 11.36 -19.55 -5.53
CA GLU A 93 12.76 -19.13 -5.37
C GLU A 93 13.53 -18.92 -6.69
N ARG A 94 12.85 -18.95 -7.84
CA ARG A 94 13.47 -18.73 -9.15
C ARG A 94 13.29 -17.29 -9.60
N MET A 95 14.40 -16.55 -9.58
CA MET A 95 14.52 -15.34 -10.36
C MET A 95 14.86 -15.70 -11.81
N ARG A 96 14.03 -15.27 -12.77
CA ARG A 96 14.25 -15.56 -14.19
C ARG A 96 14.72 -14.28 -14.89
N SER A 97 15.86 -14.38 -15.56
CA SER A 97 16.48 -13.28 -16.30
C SER A 97 16.61 -13.66 -17.78
N PRO A 98 16.59 -12.68 -18.71
CA PRO A 98 16.40 -11.25 -18.48
C PRO A 98 14.96 -10.91 -18.06
N LEU A 99 14.78 -9.80 -17.33
CA LEU A 99 13.47 -9.29 -16.92
C LEU A 99 12.78 -8.49 -18.04
N GLY A 100 11.43 -8.51 -18.07
CA GLY A 100 10.64 -7.63 -18.92
C GLY A 100 10.89 -6.14 -18.60
N LYS A 101 10.75 -5.28 -19.62
CA LYS A 101 10.97 -3.83 -19.48
C LYS A 101 10.28 -3.00 -20.58
N SER A 102 10.02 -1.73 -20.29
CA SER A 102 9.60 -0.76 -21.31
C SER A 102 10.77 -0.28 -22.18
N ASN A 103 10.48 0.22 -23.38
CA ASN A 103 11.48 0.79 -24.29
C ASN A 103 12.15 2.07 -23.75
N ASN A 104 11.39 2.94 -23.06
CA ASN A 104 11.95 4.10 -22.35
C ASN A 104 12.76 3.67 -21.08
N GLY A 105 12.63 2.42 -20.67
CA GLY A 105 13.30 1.80 -19.52
C GLY A 105 12.89 2.37 -18.16
N LEU A 106 11.74 3.04 -18.09
CA LEU A 106 11.12 3.49 -16.85
C LEU A 106 10.38 2.37 -16.13
N TRP A 107 9.98 1.31 -16.82
CA TRP A 107 9.27 0.18 -16.22
C TRP A 107 10.05 -1.12 -16.37
N PHE A 108 9.96 -1.97 -15.36
CA PHE A 108 10.52 -3.32 -15.39
C PHE A 108 9.69 -4.32 -14.59
N GLU A 109 9.85 -5.58 -14.95
CA GLU A 109 9.19 -6.72 -14.35
C GLU A 109 9.65 -6.91 -12.90
N GLY A 110 8.73 -7.29 -12.01
CA GLY A 110 9.07 -7.61 -10.64
C GLY A 110 9.99 -8.82 -10.50
N PRO A 111 11.20 -8.69 -9.94
CA PRO A 111 12.11 -9.82 -9.77
C PRO A 111 11.56 -10.88 -8.79
N LYS A 112 10.60 -10.51 -7.93
CA LYS A 112 9.98 -11.43 -6.96
C LYS A 112 8.79 -12.19 -7.52
N ARG A 113 7.99 -11.56 -8.39
CA ARG A 113 6.63 -12.03 -8.71
C ARG A 113 6.27 -11.99 -10.19
N GLY A 114 7.17 -11.53 -11.04
CA GLY A 114 6.93 -11.49 -12.48
C GLY A 114 6.15 -10.25 -12.91
N THR A 115 5.67 -10.29 -14.15
CA THR A 115 5.00 -9.19 -14.85
C THR A 115 3.57 -9.60 -15.20
N PRO A 116 2.62 -8.63 -15.25
CA PRO A 116 1.30 -8.88 -15.82
C PRO A 116 1.41 -9.41 -17.25
N ASP A 117 0.45 -10.24 -17.65
CA ASP A 117 0.39 -10.82 -19.01
C ASP A 117 0.05 -9.78 -20.06
N VAL A 118 -0.70 -8.74 -19.68
CA VAL A 118 -0.95 -7.54 -20.49
C VAL A 118 -0.27 -6.35 -19.83
N VAL A 119 0.60 -5.70 -20.58
CA VAL A 119 1.19 -4.39 -20.26
C VAL A 119 1.19 -3.59 -21.56
N LYS A 120 0.18 -2.75 -21.77
CA LYS A 120 -0.11 -2.18 -23.10
C LYS A 120 -0.54 -0.72 -23.01
N ARG A 121 0.05 0.13 -23.84
CA ARG A 121 -0.43 1.51 -24.07
C ARG A 121 -1.80 1.45 -24.75
N VAL A 122 -2.77 2.15 -24.20
CA VAL A 122 -4.16 2.21 -24.68
C VAL A 122 -4.66 3.64 -24.65
N GLU A 123 -5.67 3.95 -25.44
CA GLU A 123 -6.45 5.19 -25.26
C GLU A 123 -7.11 5.19 -23.88
N LEU A 124 -7.26 6.37 -23.28
CA LEU A 124 -7.93 6.48 -21.99
C LEU A 124 -9.40 6.06 -22.08
N PRO A 125 -9.91 5.29 -21.11
CA PRO A 125 -11.31 4.82 -21.11
C PRO A 125 -12.33 5.94 -20.79
N ALA A 126 -11.87 7.05 -20.25
CA ALA A 126 -12.63 8.26 -19.96
C ALA A 126 -11.69 9.46 -19.95
N ALA A 127 -12.22 10.69 -20.07
CA ALA A 127 -11.42 11.91 -20.02
C ALA A 127 -10.51 11.93 -18.78
N GLY A 128 -9.19 12.03 -19.02
CA GLY A 128 -8.15 12.06 -18.00
C GLY A 128 -7.73 13.49 -17.64
N LEU A 129 -6.45 13.64 -17.28
CA LEU A 129 -5.82 14.96 -17.14
C LEU A 129 -5.85 15.71 -18.48
N GLU A 130 -5.84 17.05 -18.42
CA GLU A 130 -5.74 17.87 -19.63
C GLU A 130 -4.48 17.50 -20.43
N GLY A 131 -4.66 17.21 -21.72
CA GLY A 131 -3.58 16.76 -22.61
C GLY A 131 -3.19 15.28 -22.48
N SER A 132 -3.79 14.53 -21.54
CA SER A 132 -3.62 13.08 -21.43
C SER A 132 -4.64 12.36 -22.31
N THR A 133 -4.15 11.54 -23.22
CA THR A 133 -4.97 10.77 -24.17
C THR A 133 -4.69 9.28 -24.12
N HIS A 134 -3.55 8.88 -23.55
CA HIS A 134 -3.15 7.49 -23.45
C HIS A 134 -2.71 7.12 -22.03
N GLY A 135 -2.98 5.87 -21.67
CA GLY A 135 -2.57 5.30 -20.40
C GLY A 135 -2.01 3.90 -20.58
N LEU A 136 -1.71 3.25 -19.47
CA LEU A 136 -1.18 1.91 -19.42
C LEU A 136 -2.22 0.93 -18.90
N LEU A 137 -2.70 0.04 -19.76
CA LEU A 137 -3.51 -1.11 -19.38
C LEU A 137 -2.61 -2.21 -18.81
N VAL A 138 -2.96 -2.68 -17.61
CA VAL A 138 -2.38 -3.87 -16.99
C VAL A 138 -3.45 -4.87 -16.57
N ALA A 139 -3.24 -6.13 -16.93
CA ALA A 139 -4.10 -7.25 -16.55
C ALA A 139 -3.30 -8.56 -16.57
N THR A 140 -3.71 -9.55 -15.80
CA THR A 140 -3.07 -10.86 -15.76
C THR A 140 -4.08 -11.98 -15.72
N LEU A 141 -3.80 -13.07 -16.45
CA LEU A 141 -4.59 -14.30 -16.46
C LEU A 141 -3.87 -15.39 -15.65
N ARG A 142 -2.55 -15.45 -15.78
CA ARG A 142 -1.69 -16.51 -15.20
C ARG A 142 -0.60 -15.88 -14.35
N ALA A 143 -0.94 -15.44 -13.14
CA ALA A 143 0.03 -14.88 -12.20
C ALA A 143 0.83 -15.99 -11.49
N GLY A 144 1.93 -15.62 -10.80
CA GLY A 144 2.71 -16.59 -10.03
C GLY A 144 3.67 -17.43 -10.88
N ILE A 145 3.68 -18.76 -10.71
CA ILE A 145 4.70 -19.64 -11.33
C ILE A 145 4.36 -19.87 -12.81
N PRO A 146 5.25 -19.53 -13.77
CA PRO A 146 5.00 -19.76 -15.18
C PRO A 146 4.63 -21.21 -15.50
N GLY A 147 3.57 -21.38 -16.30
CA GLY A 147 3.10 -22.70 -16.73
C GLY A 147 2.37 -23.50 -15.65
N ARG A 148 2.03 -22.89 -14.51
CA ARG A 148 1.27 -23.53 -13.42
C ARG A 148 0.10 -22.64 -13.02
N VAL A 149 -1.01 -23.28 -12.70
CA VAL A 149 -2.20 -22.67 -12.10
C VAL A 149 -2.17 -23.03 -10.62
N THR A 150 -2.38 -22.05 -9.74
CA THR A 150 -2.29 -22.26 -8.29
C THR A 150 -3.63 -22.27 -7.57
N TYR A 151 -4.71 -21.83 -8.22
CA TYR A 151 -6.06 -21.73 -7.66
C TYR A 151 -6.12 -20.93 -6.35
N ARG A 152 -5.18 -20.00 -6.18
CA ARG A 152 -5.04 -19.12 -5.03
C ARG A 152 -4.70 -17.74 -5.55
N MET A 153 -5.04 -16.71 -4.78
CA MET A 153 -4.67 -15.36 -5.17
C MET A 153 -3.16 -15.25 -5.36
N MET A 154 -2.78 -14.89 -6.58
CA MET A 154 -1.42 -14.55 -6.99
C MET A 154 -1.39 -13.08 -7.43
N GLN A 155 -0.18 -12.55 -7.54
CA GLN A 155 0.07 -11.17 -7.91
C GLN A 155 1.26 -11.11 -8.83
N ASP A 156 1.16 -10.30 -9.87
CA ASP A 156 2.29 -9.85 -10.68
C ASP A 156 2.65 -8.40 -10.32
N ASP A 157 3.90 -8.01 -10.57
CA ASP A 157 4.43 -6.70 -10.21
C ASP A 157 4.88 -5.93 -11.46
N LEU A 158 4.47 -4.67 -11.58
CA LEU A 158 5.02 -3.73 -12.55
C LEU A 158 5.73 -2.61 -11.80
N ILE A 159 7.06 -2.52 -11.93
CA ILE A 159 7.89 -1.65 -11.10
C ILE A 159 8.41 -0.45 -11.90
N PHE A 160 8.24 0.74 -11.35
CA PHE A 160 8.85 1.95 -11.87
C PHE A 160 10.30 2.07 -11.41
N ASN A 161 11.19 2.28 -12.37
CA ASN A 161 12.62 2.35 -12.21
C ASN A 161 13.07 3.75 -11.78
N MET A 162 12.89 4.07 -10.50
CA MET A 162 13.40 5.35 -9.98
C MET A 162 14.93 5.41 -9.95
N SER A 163 15.67 4.32 -10.20
CA SER A 163 17.14 4.40 -10.30
C SER A 163 17.60 5.25 -11.50
N LYS A 164 16.80 5.29 -12.58
CA LYS A 164 17.05 6.19 -13.71
C LYS A 164 16.87 7.67 -13.36
N ALA A 165 16.10 7.96 -12.31
CA ALA A 165 15.81 9.31 -11.85
C ALA A 165 16.72 9.75 -10.70
N ALA A 166 16.98 8.85 -9.74
CA ALA A 166 17.60 9.14 -8.45
C ALA A 166 18.76 8.19 -8.08
N GLY A 167 19.25 7.36 -9.01
CA GLY A 167 20.36 6.43 -8.77
C GLY A 167 20.03 5.39 -7.69
N ARG A 168 20.49 5.63 -6.45
CA ARG A 168 20.21 4.76 -5.31
C ARG A 168 18.81 4.96 -4.71
N GLY A 169 18.01 5.91 -5.19
CA GLY A 169 16.69 6.26 -4.64
C GLY A 169 16.69 7.63 -3.97
N LEU A 170 15.53 8.07 -3.50
CA LEU A 170 15.33 9.38 -2.86
C LEU A 170 15.40 9.27 -1.34
N SER A 171 16.21 10.11 -0.71
CA SER A 171 16.25 10.21 0.75
C SER A 171 15.00 10.91 1.26
N VAL A 172 14.43 10.44 2.38
CA VAL A 172 13.29 11.14 3.01
C VAL A 172 13.59 12.56 3.44
N ALA A 173 14.87 12.92 3.60
CA ALA A 173 15.24 14.29 3.92
C ALA A 173 14.96 15.27 2.76
N ASP A 174 14.74 14.76 1.54
CA ASP A 174 14.25 15.50 0.37
C ASP A 174 12.73 15.39 0.18
N ASN A 175 12.01 14.85 1.17
CA ASN A 175 10.55 14.78 1.19
C ASN A 175 9.96 14.22 -0.12
N PRO A 176 10.32 13.00 -0.54
CA PRO A 176 9.82 12.45 -1.79
C PRO A 176 8.32 12.19 -1.71
N SER A 177 7.65 12.24 -2.85
CA SER A 177 6.28 11.76 -2.97
C SER A 177 6.03 11.18 -4.36
N VAL A 178 5.02 10.32 -4.45
CA VAL A 178 4.56 9.71 -5.69
C VAL A 178 3.06 9.90 -5.84
N VAL A 179 2.61 10.13 -7.06
CA VAL A 179 1.20 10.32 -7.43
C VAL A 179 0.91 9.49 -8.67
N THR A 180 -0.30 8.95 -8.80
CA THR A 180 -0.73 8.21 -9.99
C THR A 180 -2.24 8.33 -10.14
N ARG A 181 -2.73 8.25 -11.38
CA ARG A 181 -4.17 8.09 -11.64
C ARG A 181 -4.43 6.65 -12.03
N VAL A 182 -5.53 6.10 -11.53
CA VAL A 182 -5.97 4.74 -11.83
C VAL A 182 -7.45 4.78 -12.17
N TYR A 183 -7.82 4.21 -13.31
CA TYR A 183 -9.20 4.07 -13.69
C TYR A 183 -9.79 2.81 -13.08
N LEU A 184 -10.88 2.97 -12.33
CA LEU A 184 -11.68 1.90 -11.80
C LEU A 184 -12.82 1.62 -12.79
N PRO A 185 -12.78 0.49 -13.53
CA PRO A 185 -13.85 0.16 -14.48
C PRO A 185 -15.16 -0.17 -13.74
N PRO A 186 -16.30 -0.23 -14.46
CA PRO A 186 -17.55 -0.76 -13.92
C PRO A 186 -17.37 -2.10 -13.22
N PHE A 187 -18.05 -2.36 -12.10
CA PHE A 187 -17.85 -3.61 -11.33
C PHE A 187 -18.10 -4.89 -12.14
N ALA A 188 -18.94 -4.82 -13.18
CA ALA A 188 -19.16 -5.91 -14.13
C ALA A 188 -17.87 -6.39 -14.85
N GLN A 189 -16.83 -5.56 -14.91
CA GLN A 189 -15.54 -5.89 -15.52
C GLN A 189 -14.52 -6.41 -14.49
N TRP A 190 -14.87 -6.42 -13.21
CA TRP A 190 -13.95 -6.85 -12.17
C TRP A 190 -13.89 -8.38 -12.08
N GLU A 191 -12.70 -8.88 -11.77
CA GLU A 191 -12.54 -10.26 -11.34
C GLU A 191 -13.45 -10.52 -10.13
N GLN A 192 -14.32 -11.52 -10.23
CA GLN A 192 -15.30 -11.88 -9.18
C GLN A 192 -14.66 -12.63 -8.01
N ARG A 193 -13.60 -12.05 -7.46
CA ARG A 193 -12.85 -12.55 -6.31
C ARG A 193 -12.82 -11.50 -5.21
N ASN A 194 -13.19 -11.92 -4.00
CA ASN A 194 -13.06 -11.08 -2.81
C ASN A 194 -11.58 -10.84 -2.46
N GLY A 195 -11.24 -9.60 -2.12
CA GLY A 195 -9.95 -9.21 -1.55
C GLY A 195 -9.17 -8.27 -2.46
N ALA A 196 -7.84 -8.23 -2.27
CA ALA A 196 -6.97 -7.36 -3.05
C ALA A 196 -7.10 -7.63 -4.55
N SER A 197 -7.35 -6.59 -5.36
CA SER A 197 -7.39 -6.66 -6.82
C SER A 197 -6.25 -5.86 -7.45
N PHE A 198 -5.97 -4.66 -6.91
CA PHE A 198 -4.86 -3.80 -7.33
C PHE A 198 -4.10 -3.24 -6.14
N GLY A 199 -2.79 -3.07 -6.27
CA GLY A 199 -1.95 -2.43 -5.28
C GLY A 199 -1.15 -1.27 -5.87
N PHE A 200 -1.05 -0.15 -5.14
CA PHE A 200 -0.12 0.95 -5.41
C PHE A 200 0.83 1.11 -4.23
N ARG A 201 2.13 0.89 -4.46
CA ARG A 201 3.09 0.68 -3.37
C ARG A 201 4.45 1.27 -3.69
N CYS A 202 5.24 1.51 -2.65
CA CYS A 202 6.63 1.96 -2.75
C CYS A 202 7.58 0.90 -2.21
N GLY A 203 8.74 0.73 -2.84
CA GLY A 203 9.88 0.02 -2.27
C GLY A 203 10.68 0.98 -1.41
N CYS A 204 10.81 0.69 -0.13
CA CYS A 204 11.49 1.54 0.84
C CYS A 204 12.57 0.77 1.58
N THR A 205 13.55 1.50 2.12
CA THR A 205 14.54 0.93 3.04
C THR A 205 14.61 1.70 4.34
N THR A 206 14.98 1.00 5.40
CA THR A 206 15.30 1.50 6.74
C THR A 206 16.48 0.70 7.28
N HIS A 207 17.15 1.18 8.32
CA HIS A 207 17.90 0.28 9.19
C HIS A 207 16.99 -0.27 10.30
N ALA A 208 16.97 -1.59 10.47
CA ALA A 208 16.18 -2.29 11.49
C ALA A 208 16.77 -3.68 11.75
N ILE A 209 16.24 -4.38 12.76
CA ILE A 209 16.45 -5.83 12.87
C ILE A 209 15.77 -6.49 11.67
N ILE A 210 16.54 -7.25 10.90
CA ILE A 210 16.07 -7.92 9.69
C ILE A 210 15.10 -9.04 10.08
N THR A 211 13.88 -8.97 9.56
CA THR A 211 12.79 -9.89 9.96
C THR A 211 12.46 -10.92 8.89
N GLY A 212 12.96 -10.74 7.67
CA GLY A 212 12.69 -11.62 6.53
C GLY A 212 13.01 -13.08 6.85
N LYS A 213 12.01 -13.97 6.81
CA LYS A 213 12.17 -15.39 7.16
C LYS A 213 13.25 -16.12 6.33
N LYS A 214 13.49 -15.67 5.10
CA LYS A 214 14.46 -16.22 4.15
C LYS A 214 15.68 -15.29 3.93
N HIS A 215 15.87 -14.28 4.79
CA HIS A 215 17.03 -13.39 4.69
C HIS A 215 18.24 -14.04 5.38
N PRO A 216 19.44 -14.07 4.76
CA PRO A 216 20.63 -14.67 5.36
C PRO A 216 20.97 -14.03 6.72
N ASP A 217 20.86 -12.70 6.81
CA ASP A 217 21.19 -11.92 8.01
C ASP A 217 19.98 -11.72 8.96
N LYS A 218 19.04 -12.67 8.97
CA LYS A 218 17.84 -12.56 9.81
C LYS A 218 18.22 -12.49 11.29
N GLY A 219 17.71 -11.49 12.00
CA GLY A 219 18.01 -11.25 13.42
C GLY A 219 19.12 -10.23 13.64
N ASP A 220 19.90 -9.90 12.60
CA ASP A 220 20.93 -8.88 12.66
C ASP A 220 20.34 -7.49 12.39
N PHE A 221 21.02 -6.47 12.89
CA PHE A 221 20.73 -5.09 12.54
C PHE A 221 21.34 -4.76 11.18
N GLY A 222 20.52 -4.33 10.23
CA GLY A 222 20.97 -4.01 8.89
C GLY A 222 19.92 -3.26 8.08
N VAL A 223 20.16 -3.18 6.76
CA VAL A 223 19.21 -2.57 5.83
C VAL A 223 18.04 -3.51 5.62
N GLU A 224 16.85 -3.11 6.04
CA GLU A 224 15.60 -3.85 5.82
C GLU A 224 14.83 -3.19 4.67
N GLU A 225 14.44 -4.01 3.69
CA GLU A 225 13.50 -3.62 2.64
C GLU A 225 12.07 -3.87 3.08
N TYR A 226 11.20 -2.90 2.83
CA TYR A 226 9.77 -3.05 3.08
C TYR A 226 8.95 -2.25 2.08
N TRP A 227 7.66 -2.55 2.04
CA TRP A 227 6.80 -2.13 0.94
C TRP A 227 5.48 -1.52 1.42
N PRO A 228 5.51 -0.27 1.90
CA PRO A 228 4.30 0.48 2.22
C PRO A 228 3.44 0.68 0.97
N GLY A 229 2.14 0.85 1.18
CA GLY A 229 1.23 1.22 0.10
C GLY A 229 -0.23 0.99 0.44
N MET A 230 -1.06 1.01 -0.59
CA MET A 230 -2.49 0.77 -0.49
C MET A 230 -2.93 -0.26 -1.53
N PHE A 231 -4.00 -0.96 -1.21
CA PHE A 231 -4.69 -1.87 -2.12
C PHE A 231 -6.11 -1.38 -2.37
N ILE A 232 -6.58 -1.52 -3.60
CA ILE A 232 -8.01 -1.55 -3.91
C ILE A 232 -8.46 -3.00 -3.71
N CYS A 233 -9.39 -3.19 -2.78
CA CYS A 233 -9.94 -4.49 -2.44
C CYS A 233 -11.39 -4.56 -2.93
N PHE A 234 -11.73 -5.63 -3.66
CA PHE A 234 -13.09 -5.88 -4.12
C PHE A 234 -13.88 -6.72 -3.12
N GLU A 235 -15.14 -6.38 -2.91
CA GLU A 235 -16.12 -7.12 -2.13
C GLU A 235 -17.32 -7.39 -3.06
N PRO A 236 -17.31 -8.53 -3.79
CA PRO A 236 -18.43 -8.87 -4.66
C PRO A 236 -19.73 -8.95 -3.85
N GLY A 237 -20.81 -8.54 -4.49
CA GLY A 237 -22.17 -8.67 -4.03
C GLY A 237 -22.64 -10.12 -4.03
N ASP A 238 -23.85 -10.34 -3.54
CA ASP A 238 -24.47 -11.68 -3.43
C ASP A 238 -25.66 -11.87 -4.36
N SER A 239 -25.78 -11.03 -5.40
CA SER A 239 -26.88 -10.98 -6.38
C SER A 239 -28.29 -10.72 -5.79
N LYS A 240 -28.39 -10.48 -4.48
CA LYS A 240 -29.66 -10.27 -3.77
C LYS A 240 -29.68 -8.92 -3.07
N GLU A 241 -29.02 -8.83 -1.93
CA GLU A 241 -29.13 -7.70 -1.00
C GLU A 241 -27.83 -6.90 -0.96
N LYS A 242 -26.69 -7.57 -1.12
CA LYS A 242 -25.38 -6.93 -1.11
C LYS A 242 -24.99 -6.54 -2.53
N SER A 243 -24.88 -5.24 -2.78
CA SER A 243 -24.29 -4.72 -4.01
C SER A 243 -22.77 -4.92 -4.03
N ASP A 244 -22.21 -4.99 -5.25
CA ASP A 244 -20.77 -4.91 -5.46
C ASP A 244 -20.21 -3.64 -4.83
N SER A 245 -19.05 -3.75 -4.19
CA SER A 245 -18.32 -2.62 -3.66
C SER A 245 -16.83 -2.90 -3.66
N ALA A 246 -16.04 -1.85 -3.56
CA ALA A 246 -14.63 -1.94 -3.27
C ALA A 246 -14.28 -1.07 -2.07
N TYR A 247 -13.04 -1.17 -1.60
CA TYR A 247 -12.52 -0.25 -0.60
C TYR A 247 -11.01 -0.12 -0.72
N LEU A 248 -10.48 1.03 -0.30
CA LEU A 248 -9.04 1.20 -0.13
C LEU A 248 -8.58 0.55 1.17
N ARG A 249 -7.45 -0.14 1.13
CA ARG A 249 -6.79 -0.71 2.31
C ARG A 249 -5.36 -0.23 2.37
N VAL A 250 -5.05 0.61 3.36
CA VAL A 250 -3.67 1.02 3.64
C VAL A 250 -2.93 -0.13 4.32
N ARG A 251 -1.78 -0.51 3.78
CA ARG A 251 -0.99 -1.65 4.24
C ARG A 251 0.01 -1.22 5.31
N GLY A 252 -0.09 -1.84 6.47
CA GLY A 252 0.89 -1.76 7.52
C GLY A 252 0.69 -0.53 8.40
N ASP A 253 -0.10 -0.68 9.46
CA ASP A 253 0.01 0.18 10.63
C ASP A 253 1.36 -0.06 11.34
N ARG A 254 1.57 0.57 12.50
CA ARG A 254 2.79 0.37 13.32
C ARG A 254 3.04 -1.08 13.74
N ARG A 255 2.03 -1.96 13.66
CA ARG A 255 2.11 -3.39 13.96
C ARG A 255 1.99 -4.27 12.70
N GLY A 256 1.97 -3.67 11.51
CA GLY A 256 1.86 -4.36 10.23
C GLY A 256 0.44 -4.75 9.81
N ARG A 257 -0.60 -4.30 10.52
CA ARG A 257 -2.01 -4.59 10.21
C ARG A 257 -2.52 -3.72 9.05
N GLY A 258 -3.50 -4.21 8.31
CA GLY A 258 -4.20 -3.40 7.31
C GLY A 258 -5.17 -2.42 7.96
N MET A 259 -5.30 -1.22 7.39
CA MET A 259 -6.27 -0.22 7.81
C MET A 259 -7.28 0.01 6.69
N ARG A 260 -8.57 -0.05 7.01
CA ARG A 260 -9.64 0.20 6.05
C ARG A 260 -9.73 1.70 5.78
N GLY A 261 -9.69 2.07 4.51
CA GLY A 261 -9.96 3.40 3.99
C GLY A 261 -11.40 3.51 3.47
N PRO A 262 -11.69 4.48 2.59
CA PRO A 262 -13.04 4.69 2.07
C PRO A 262 -13.56 3.48 1.31
N THR A 263 -14.86 3.25 1.44
CA THR A 263 -15.62 2.36 0.56
C THR A 263 -15.84 3.07 -0.77
N ILE A 264 -15.77 2.30 -1.85
CA ILE A 264 -15.97 2.71 -3.23
C ILE A 264 -17.21 1.98 -3.71
N THR A 265 -18.20 2.74 -4.14
CA THR A 265 -19.47 2.25 -4.70
C THR A 265 -19.55 2.59 -6.19
N GLU A 266 -20.60 2.16 -6.88
CA GLU A 266 -20.76 2.37 -8.33
C GLU A 266 -20.65 3.85 -8.73
N LYS A 267 -21.16 4.78 -7.88
CA LYS A 267 -21.07 6.23 -8.11
C LYS A 267 -19.67 6.82 -8.00
N ASP A 268 -18.75 6.07 -7.39
CA ASP A 268 -17.37 6.51 -7.14
C ASP A 268 -16.41 5.90 -8.18
N LEU A 269 -16.90 5.12 -9.15
CA LEU A 269 -16.08 4.52 -10.20
C LEU A 269 -15.59 5.57 -11.22
N GLY A 270 -14.64 5.17 -12.06
CA GLY A 270 -13.91 6.06 -12.95
C GLY A 270 -12.51 6.38 -12.42
N TRP A 271 -12.02 7.58 -12.68
CA TRP A 271 -10.67 7.96 -12.27
C TRP A 271 -10.54 8.12 -10.77
N TRP A 272 -9.42 7.67 -10.23
CA TRP A 272 -8.96 7.95 -8.87
C TRP A 272 -7.52 8.44 -8.89
N THR A 273 -7.23 9.48 -8.12
CA THR A 273 -5.87 9.92 -7.86
C THR A 273 -5.39 9.33 -6.55
N LEU A 274 -4.28 8.59 -6.60
CA LEU A 274 -3.64 7.96 -5.44
C LEU A 274 -2.28 8.58 -5.19
N GLY A 275 -1.93 8.78 -3.92
CA GLY A 275 -0.66 9.40 -3.57
C GLY A 275 -0.04 8.88 -2.27
N MET A 276 1.28 8.87 -2.25
CA MET A 276 2.07 8.65 -1.04
C MET A 276 3.17 9.69 -0.92
N SER A 277 3.37 10.22 0.28
CA SER A 277 4.48 11.12 0.56
C SER A 277 5.25 10.65 1.80
N PHE A 278 6.51 11.05 1.87
CA PHE A 278 7.44 10.57 2.89
C PHE A 278 8.09 11.77 3.55
N SER A 279 7.77 12.01 4.82
CA SER A 279 8.31 13.13 5.58
C SER A 279 9.71 12.82 6.12
N ARG A 280 10.49 13.89 6.40
CA ARG A 280 11.86 13.80 6.92
C ARG A 280 12.04 12.94 8.19
N ASP A 281 10.99 12.74 8.99
CA ASP A 281 11.01 11.88 10.18
C ASP A 281 10.77 10.38 9.87
N GLY A 282 10.66 10.03 8.59
CA GLY A 282 10.48 8.67 8.07
C GLY A 282 9.04 8.18 8.10
N LYS A 283 8.05 9.08 8.24
CA LYS A 283 6.63 8.72 8.23
C LYS A 283 6.11 8.68 6.79
N VAL A 284 5.18 7.77 6.54
CA VAL A 284 4.47 7.66 5.27
C VAL A 284 3.07 8.25 5.41
N HIS A 285 2.70 9.13 4.49
CA HIS A 285 1.36 9.71 4.43
C HIS A 285 0.64 9.20 3.18
N TYR A 286 -0.61 8.77 3.35
CA TYR A 286 -1.41 8.14 2.31
C TYR A 286 -2.58 9.04 1.96
N PHE A 287 -2.80 9.22 0.65
CA PHE A 287 -3.85 10.07 0.11
C PHE A 287 -4.56 9.36 -1.03
N ALA A 288 -5.86 9.58 -1.14
CA ALA A 288 -6.64 9.11 -2.27
C ALA A 288 -7.92 9.92 -2.44
N SER A 289 -8.28 10.21 -3.68
CA SER A 289 -9.52 10.90 -4.02
C SER A 289 -10.09 10.41 -5.35
N PRO A 290 -11.43 10.43 -5.52
CA PRO A 290 -12.05 10.25 -6.82
C PRO A 290 -11.72 11.45 -7.73
N GLY A 291 -11.57 11.19 -9.02
CA GLY A 291 -11.18 12.16 -10.03
C GLY A 291 -9.68 12.18 -10.35
N VAL A 292 -9.32 13.08 -11.26
CA VAL A 292 -7.93 13.25 -11.76
C VAL A 292 -7.17 14.38 -11.08
N GLU A 293 -7.87 15.19 -10.26
CA GLU A 293 -7.34 16.40 -9.65
C GLU A 293 -6.12 16.15 -8.75
N ASN A 294 -5.37 17.22 -8.48
CA ASN A 294 -4.27 17.16 -7.53
C ASN A 294 -4.79 16.91 -6.11
N LEU A 295 -4.06 16.08 -5.38
CA LEU A 295 -4.38 15.75 -4.00
C LEU A 295 -4.24 16.99 -3.10
N SER A 296 -5.09 17.04 -2.09
CA SER A 296 -5.17 18.07 -1.07
C SER A 296 -5.12 17.45 0.33
N MET A 297 -5.18 18.27 1.37
CA MET A 297 -5.26 17.76 2.74
C MET A 297 -6.59 17.05 3.05
N ASP A 298 -7.66 17.34 2.32
CA ASP A 298 -8.96 16.70 2.51
C ASP A 298 -8.94 15.23 2.04
N ASP A 299 -7.99 14.89 1.16
CA ASP A 299 -7.80 13.55 0.62
C ASP A 299 -6.89 12.67 1.50
N HIS A 300 -6.50 13.19 2.68
CA HIS A 300 -5.60 12.50 3.60
C HIS A 300 -6.29 11.30 4.26
N LEU A 301 -5.79 10.09 3.99
CA LEU A 301 -6.31 8.86 4.58
C LEU A 301 -5.72 8.61 5.97
N THR A 302 -4.38 8.59 6.06
CA THR A 302 -3.67 8.29 7.30
C THR A 302 -2.18 8.60 7.20
N SER A 303 -1.50 8.66 8.35
CA SER A 303 -0.04 8.79 8.44
C SER A 303 0.51 7.70 9.33
N GLN A 304 1.46 6.91 8.85
CA GLN A 304 1.94 5.71 9.55
C GLN A 304 3.45 5.57 9.50
N ASN A 305 3.97 4.78 10.45
CA ASN A 305 5.28 4.15 10.38
C ASN A 305 5.02 2.67 10.09
N PRO A 306 4.93 2.25 8.82
CA PRO A 306 4.49 0.90 8.48
C PRO A 306 5.42 -0.14 9.08
N TYR A 307 4.86 -1.14 9.75
CA TYR A 307 5.61 -2.16 10.50
C TYR A 307 6.46 -1.60 11.65
N GLY A 308 6.22 -0.35 12.05
CA GLY A 308 7.04 0.37 13.03
C GLY A 308 8.28 1.03 12.43
N TYR A 309 8.55 0.83 11.13
CA TYR A 309 9.72 1.36 10.45
C TYR A 309 9.62 2.85 10.15
N ARG A 310 10.77 3.53 10.19
CA ARG A 310 10.95 4.89 9.72
C ARG A 310 11.65 4.83 8.37
N THR A 311 11.00 5.32 7.32
CA THR A 311 11.61 5.32 5.98
C THR A 311 12.88 6.15 5.99
N GLU A 312 13.94 5.64 5.40
CA GLU A 312 15.16 6.40 5.13
C GLU A 312 15.27 6.74 3.64
N TRP A 313 14.90 5.78 2.79
CA TRP A 313 14.96 5.89 1.34
C TRP A 313 13.72 5.33 0.67
N VAL A 314 13.28 6.02 -0.39
CA VAL A 314 12.25 5.58 -1.34
C VAL A 314 12.96 5.18 -2.64
N LYS A 315 12.84 3.92 -3.02
CA LYS A 315 13.66 3.28 -4.05
C LYS A 315 12.91 3.07 -5.36
N THR A 316 11.63 2.72 -5.27
CA THR A 316 10.75 2.46 -6.40
C THR A 316 9.31 2.76 -5.97
N PHE A 317 8.43 2.95 -6.95
CA PHE A 317 7.02 2.63 -6.77
C PHE A 317 6.62 1.56 -7.77
N PHE A 318 5.51 0.87 -7.50
CA PHE A 318 5.09 -0.25 -8.31
C PHE A 318 3.62 -0.55 -8.12
N TYR A 319 3.09 -1.29 -9.08
CA TYR A 319 1.74 -1.81 -9.05
C TYR A 319 1.73 -3.31 -8.81
N ASN A 320 0.76 -3.77 -8.04
CA ASN A 320 0.42 -5.19 -7.97
C ASN A 320 -0.89 -5.41 -8.72
N VAL A 321 -0.90 -6.40 -9.62
CA VAL A 321 -2.11 -6.87 -10.29
C VAL A 321 -2.41 -8.25 -9.74
N CYS A 322 -3.52 -8.40 -9.02
CA CYS A 322 -3.90 -9.64 -8.37
C CYS A 322 -4.90 -10.42 -9.22
N SER A 323 -4.74 -11.74 -9.28
CA SER A 323 -5.71 -12.66 -9.88
C SER A 323 -5.90 -13.88 -9.00
N GLN A 324 -6.99 -14.62 -9.21
CA GLN A 324 -7.25 -15.93 -8.59
C GLN A 324 -6.32 -17.02 -9.12
N ASP A 325 -5.66 -16.76 -10.25
CA ASP A 325 -4.76 -17.69 -10.94
C ASP A 325 -5.39 -19.08 -11.10
N ASP A 326 -6.53 -19.11 -11.79
CA ASP A 326 -7.30 -20.32 -12.14
C ASP A 326 -7.11 -20.74 -13.62
N GLY A 327 -6.29 -19.98 -14.36
CA GLY A 327 -5.97 -20.19 -15.77
C GLY A 327 -7.09 -19.84 -16.76
N LYS A 328 -8.20 -19.26 -16.30
CA LYS A 328 -9.40 -18.97 -17.10
C LYS A 328 -9.94 -17.55 -16.91
N THR A 329 -9.88 -17.05 -15.68
CA THR A 329 -10.44 -15.75 -15.29
C THR A 329 -9.35 -14.69 -15.33
N TRP A 330 -9.60 -13.64 -16.11
CA TRP A 330 -8.73 -12.46 -16.12
C TRP A 330 -8.89 -11.67 -14.81
N SER A 331 -7.79 -11.09 -14.33
CA SER A 331 -7.85 -10.03 -13.32
C SER A 331 -8.70 -8.86 -13.81
N THR A 332 -9.18 -8.01 -12.89
CA THR A 332 -9.71 -6.69 -13.26
C THR A 332 -8.71 -5.96 -14.18
N PRO A 333 -9.15 -5.35 -15.29
CA PRO A 333 -8.30 -4.58 -16.18
C PRO A 333 -8.08 -3.17 -15.61
N TRP A 334 -6.84 -2.86 -15.25
CA TRP A 334 -6.50 -1.56 -14.66
C TRP A 334 -5.86 -0.65 -15.70
N VAL A 335 -6.38 0.56 -15.86
CA VAL A 335 -5.70 1.60 -16.65
C VAL A 335 -5.04 2.59 -15.70
N ILE A 336 -3.76 2.83 -15.90
CA ILE A 336 -2.93 3.75 -15.11
C ILE A 336 -2.56 4.94 -15.99
N ASP A 337 -2.61 6.14 -15.42
CA ASP A 337 -2.22 7.37 -16.09
C ASP A 337 -1.32 8.25 -15.22
N ASP A 338 -0.43 8.98 -15.91
CA ASP A 338 0.50 9.99 -15.41
C ASP A 338 1.11 9.70 -14.02
N PRO A 339 1.83 8.58 -13.83
CA PRO A 339 2.56 8.33 -12.60
C PRO A 339 3.73 9.29 -12.40
N GLN A 340 3.55 10.15 -11.39
CA GLN A 340 4.36 11.24 -10.86
C GLN A 340 5.38 10.84 -9.79
N THR A 341 6.65 11.26 -9.85
CA THR A 341 7.55 11.28 -8.69
C THR A 341 8.06 12.70 -8.43
N PHE A 342 7.91 13.16 -7.20
CA PHE A 342 8.24 14.52 -6.77
C PHE A 342 9.22 14.52 -5.60
N PHE A 343 9.88 15.66 -5.39
CA PHE A 343 10.70 15.94 -4.23
C PHE A 343 10.68 17.43 -3.87
N VAL A 344 10.94 17.73 -2.61
CA VAL A 344 11.12 19.11 -2.13
C VAL A 344 12.60 19.32 -1.82
N ARG A 345 13.28 20.10 -2.67
CA ARG A 345 14.69 20.46 -2.47
C ARG A 345 14.92 20.99 -1.06
N ARG A 346 15.97 20.50 -0.40
CA ARG A 346 16.48 21.14 0.82
C ARG A 346 16.92 22.56 0.48
N GLN A 347 16.52 23.52 1.30
CA GLN A 347 17.19 24.81 1.28
C GLN A 347 18.63 24.57 1.69
N ASN A 348 19.58 24.89 0.81
CA ASN A 348 20.99 24.90 1.15
C ASN A 348 21.21 26.01 2.17
N VAL A 349 21.20 25.69 3.46
CA VAL A 349 21.71 26.61 4.47
C VAL A 349 23.22 26.63 4.28
N ALA A 350 23.71 27.60 3.53
CA ALA A 350 25.14 27.85 3.41
C ALA A 350 25.70 27.98 4.83
N ARG A 351 26.65 27.11 5.21
CA ARG A 351 27.44 27.32 6.41
C ARG A 351 28.16 28.66 6.19
N SER A 352 27.75 29.69 6.92
CA SER A 352 28.51 30.93 7.03
C SER A 352 29.95 30.53 7.37
N SER A 353 30.88 30.74 6.45
CA SER A 353 32.30 30.59 6.73
C SER A 353 32.61 31.54 7.88
N ARG A 354 32.85 31.02 9.09
CA ARG A 354 33.51 31.79 10.14
C ARG A 354 34.89 32.13 9.61
N ARG A 355 35.02 33.33 9.04
CA ARG A 355 36.31 33.96 8.79
C ARG A 355 36.95 34.11 10.17
N SER A 356 37.99 33.32 10.44
CA SER A 356 38.82 33.55 11.62
C SER A 356 39.45 34.94 11.46
N GLN A 357 39.00 35.90 12.25
CA GLN A 357 39.77 37.11 12.50
C GLN A 357 41.07 36.65 13.17
N ARG A 358 42.17 36.85 12.47
CA ARG A 358 43.53 36.87 13.03
C ARG A 358 43.87 38.30 13.38
#